data_AF-A0A3B9P941-F1
#
_entry.id   AF-A0A3B9P941-F1
#
_cell.length_a   1.000
_cell.length_b   1.000
_cell.length_c   1.000
_cell.angle_alpha   90.00
_cell.angle_beta   90.00
_cell.angle_gamma   90.00
#
_symmetry.space_group_name_H-M   'P 1'
#
loop_
_entity.id
_entity.type
_entity.pdbx_description
1 polymer ?
#
loop_
_entity_poly.entity_id
_entity_poly.type
_entity_poly.pdbx_seq_one_letter_code
_entity_poly.pdbx_strand_id
1 'polypeptide(L)'
;MNFRFPDGSIGVVSYLANGDKSYPKELVEVFSSGRAAALHDWRSLEMVANGHKKVKRHHLAQDKGHKDAWLAFRNAIQDGKNPPIPYDQLLGVTQAAFAAVESLRSGETTAITNQ
;
A
#
# COMPACT_ATOMS: atom_id res chain seq x y z
N MET A 1 -0.97 -9.57 8.81
CA MET A 1 -2.22 -8.84 9.12
C MET A 1 -3.18 -9.05 7.97
N ASN A 2 -4.43 -9.44 8.24
CA ASN A 2 -5.47 -9.58 7.23
C ASN A 2 -6.54 -8.51 7.47
N PHE A 3 -6.93 -7.78 6.43
CA PHE A 3 -7.91 -6.72 6.46
C PHE A 3 -9.07 -7.07 5.52
N ARG A 4 -10.29 -6.79 5.96
CA ARG A 4 -11.50 -6.88 5.13
C ARG A 4 -12.10 -5.48 5.01
N PHE A 5 -12.27 -5.01 3.78
CA PHE A 5 -12.76 -3.67 3.48
C PHE A 5 -14.28 -3.66 3.27
N PRO A 6 -14.95 -2.49 3.40
CA PRO A 6 -16.40 -2.38 3.22
C PRO A 6 -16.89 -2.77 1.83
N ASP A 7 -16.04 -2.64 0.80
CA ASP A 7 -16.34 -3.05 -0.58
C ASP A 7 -16.19 -4.56 -0.83
N GLY A 8 -15.88 -5.33 0.22
CA GLY A 8 -15.67 -6.78 0.16
C GLY A 8 -14.27 -7.19 -0.27
N SER A 9 -13.37 -6.25 -0.59
CA SER A 9 -11.98 -6.57 -0.89
C SER A 9 -11.22 -7.03 0.36
N ILE A 10 -10.14 -7.78 0.12
CA ILE A 10 -9.27 -8.32 1.17
C ILE A 10 -7.86 -7.81 0.93
N GLY A 11 -7.24 -7.28 1.98
CA GLY A 11 -5.83 -6.88 1.98
C GLY A 11 -5.02 -7.71 2.95
N VAL A 12 -3.85 -8.16 2.53
CA VAL A 12 -2.91 -8.88 3.39
C VAL A 12 -1.60 -8.11 3.46
N VAL A 13 -1.15 -7.82 4.69
CA VAL A 13 0.14 -7.18 4.93
C VAL A 13 1.00 -8.11 5.77
N SER A 14 2.10 -8.55 5.17
CA SER A 14 3.12 -9.38 5.81
C SER A 14 4.35 -8.53 6.12
N TYR A 15 4.69 -8.38 7.39
CA TYR A 15 5.89 -7.68 7.84
C TYR A 15 6.96 -8.71 8.24
N LEU A 16 8.03 -8.80 7.46
CA LEU A 16 9.10 -9.78 7.64
C LEU A 16 10.44 -9.05 7.77
N ALA A 17 11.07 -9.12 8.94
CA ALA A 17 12.29 -8.36 9.26
C ALA A 17 13.59 -9.20 9.28
N ASN A 18 13.48 -10.52 9.07
CA ASN A 18 14.61 -11.46 9.22
C ASN A 18 15.19 -11.93 7.88
N GLY A 19 14.99 -11.15 6.81
CA GLY A 19 15.46 -11.47 5.45
C GLY A 19 16.84 -10.90 5.13
N ASP A 20 17.46 -11.38 4.06
CA ASP A 20 18.69 -10.82 3.52
C ASP A 20 18.46 -9.43 2.91
N LYS A 21 19.40 -8.50 3.10
CA LYS A 21 19.27 -7.10 2.64
C LYS A 21 19.24 -6.95 1.11
N SER A 22 19.73 -7.94 0.37
CA SER A 22 19.68 -8.00 -1.09
C SER A 22 18.30 -8.38 -1.62
N TYR A 23 17.44 -8.97 -0.79
CA TYR A 23 16.09 -9.30 -1.19
C TYR A 23 15.22 -8.04 -1.32
N PRO A 24 14.31 -7.97 -2.31
CA PRO A 24 13.32 -6.91 -2.46
C PRO A 24 12.60 -6.60 -1.13
N LYS A 25 12.58 -5.32 -0.73
CA LYS A 25 11.99 -4.94 0.56
C LYS A 25 10.47 -4.80 0.50
N GLU A 26 9.94 -4.56 -0.70
CA GLU A 26 8.55 -4.23 -0.93
C GLU A 26 8.01 -5.04 -2.10
N LEU A 27 6.93 -5.77 -1.86
CA LEU A 27 6.17 -6.51 -2.86
C LEU A 27 4.71 -6.13 -2.68
N VAL A 28 4.07 -5.64 -3.74
CA VAL A 28 2.64 -5.36 -3.75
C VAL A 28 2.01 -6.16 -4.88
N GLU A 29 1.05 -7.00 -4.53
CA GLU A 29 0.28 -7.80 -5.48
C GLU A 29 -1.19 -7.40 -5.40
N VAL A 30 -1.83 -7.26 -6.55
CA VAL A 30 -3.24 -6.92 -6.66
C VAL A 30 -3.91 -7.85 -7.66
N PHE A 31 -5.01 -8.44 -7.25
CA PHE A 31 -5.82 -9.35 -8.08
C PHE A 31 -7.25 -8.85 -8.13
N SER A 32 -7.81 -8.73 -9.33
CA SER A 32 -9.22 -8.36 -9.50
C SER A 32 -9.72 -8.78 -10.87
N SER A 33 -10.87 -9.47 -10.90
CA SER A 33 -11.65 -9.73 -12.11
C SER A 33 -10.83 -10.30 -13.28
N GLY A 34 -10.03 -11.33 -13.02
CA GLY A 34 -9.17 -11.96 -14.04
C GLY A 34 -7.93 -11.15 -14.45
N ARG A 35 -7.60 -10.10 -13.70
CA ARG A 35 -6.37 -9.30 -13.86
C ARG A 35 -5.49 -9.43 -12.63
N ALA A 36 -4.19 -9.33 -12.85
CA ALA A 36 -3.19 -9.33 -11.80
C ALA A 36 -2.15 -8.23 -12.05
N ALA A 37 -1.62 -7.65 -10.99
CA ALA A 37 -0.45 -6.78 -11.05
C ALA A 37 0.48 -7.10 -9.89
N ALA A 38 1.79 -7.05 -10.15
CA ALA A 38 2.83 -7.23 -9.14
C ALA A 38 3.86 -6.10 -9.29
N LEU A 39 4.03 -5.33 -8.21
CA LEU A 39 5.05 -4.30 -8.09
C LEU A 39 6.17 -4.82 -7.18
N HIS A 40 7.37 -4.92 -7.74
CA HIS A 40 8.55 -5.37 -7.01
C HIS A 40 9.48 -4.17 -6.76
N ASP A 41 9.62 -3.83 -5.49
CA ASP A 41 10.61 -2.92 -4.92
C ASP A 41 10.69 -1.56 -5.63
N TRP A 42 9.54 -1.08 -6.14
CA TRP A 42 9.44 0.14 -6.97
C TRP A 42 10.33 0.17 -8.22
N ARG A 43 10.77 -1.01 -8.69
CA ARG A 43 11.65 -1.16 -9.84
C ARG A 43 10.97 -1.81 -11.02
N SER A 44 10.06 -2.74 -10.78
CA SER A 44 9.32 -3.38 -11.86
C SER A 44 7.85 -3.54 -11.53
N LEU A 45 7.00 -3.11 -12.46
CA LEU A 45 5.57 -3.34 -12.42
C LEU A 45 5.22 -4.34 -13.53
N GLU A 46 4.78 -5.52 -13.13
CA GLU A 46 4.16 -6.51 -13.99
C GLU A 46 2.64 -6.36 -13.93
N MET A 47 1.98 -6.41 -15.09
CA MET A 47 0.53 -6.40 -15.22
C MET A 47 0.10 -7.48 -16.19
N VAL A 48 -0.86 -8.31 -15.80
CA VAL A 48 -1.41 -9.40 -16.58
C VAL A 48 -2.91 -9.21 -16.71
N ALA A 49 -3.41 -9.23 -17.95
CA ALA A 49 -4.83 -9.14 -18.26
C ALA A 49 -5.11 -9.78 -19.62
N ASN A 50 -6.24 -10.48 -19.76
CA ASN A 50 -6.70 -11.06 -21.02
C ASN A 50 -5.64 -11.96 -21.71
N GLY A 51 -4.86 -12.73 -20.94
CA GLY A 51 -3.78 -13.57 -21.47
C GLY A 51 -2.51 -12.83 -21.89
N HIS A 52 -2.45 -11.50 -21.76
CA HIS A 52 -1.29 -10.68 -22.09
C HIS A 52 -0.55 -10.22 -20.84
N LYS A 53 0.78 -10.15 -20.94
CA LYS A 53 1.68 -9.66 -19.89
C LYS A 53 2.40 -8.40 -20.36
N LYS A 54 2.35 -7.33 -19.56
CA LYS A 54 3.08 -6.08 -19.76
C LYS A 54 3.98 -5.82 -18.56
N VAL A 55 5.25 -5.51 -18.81
CA VAL A 55 6.22 -5.20 -17.76
C VAL A 55 6.81 -3.81 -17.99
N LYS A 56 6.73 -2.95 -16.97
CA LYS A 56 7.47 -1.68 -16.90
C LYS A 56 8.64 -1.84 -15.94
N ARG A 57 9.81 -1.30 -16.29
CA ARG A 57 11.02 -1.40 -15.46
C ARG A 57 11.72 -0.05 -15.34
N HIS A 58 12.14 0.26 -14.12
CA HIS A 58 13.09 1.31 -13.79
C HIS A 58 14.41 0.64 -13.41
N HIS A 59 15.35 0.63 -14.36
CA HIS A 59 16.61 -0.09 -14.22
C HIS A 59 17.65 0.65 -13.36
N LEU A 60 17.53 1.97 -13.24
CA LEU A 60 18.56 2.81 -12.64
C LEU A 60 18.33 3.10 -11.15
N ALA A 61 17.08 3.38 -10.76
CA ALA A 61 16.75 3.79 -9.41
C ALA A 61 15.35 3.31 -9.01
N GLN A 62 15.17 3.14 -7.70
CA GLN A 62 13.84 2.99 -7.11
C GLN A 62 13.19 4.36 -7.06
N ASP A 63 11.94 4.44 -7.50
CA ASP A 63 11.14 5.64 -7.30
C ASP A 63 10.02 5.36 -6.28
N LYS A 64 10.27 5.77 -5.04
CA LYS A 64 9.29 5.66 -3.94
C LYS A 64 8.35 6.87 -3.87
N GLY A 65 8.45 7.81 -4.82
CA GLY A 65 7.60 9.00 -4.88
C GLY A 65 7.93 10.07 -3.84
N HIS A 66 9.09 10.04 -3.17
CA HIS A 66 9.43 11.05 -2.15
C HIS A 66 9.38 12.49 -2.71
N LYS A 67 9.96 12.71 -3.89
CA LYS A 67 9.96 14.01 -4.56
C LYS A 67 8.53 14.44 -4.88
N ASP A 68 7.72 13.53 -5.42
CA ASP A 68 6.35 13.82 -5.85
C ASP A 68 5.44 14.10 -4.65
N ALA A 69 5.65 13.41 -3.52
CA ALA A 69 4.96 13.70 -2.26
C ALA A 69 5.25 15.13 -1.77
N TRP A 70 6.51 15.57 -1.81
CA TRP A 70 6.87 16.95 -1.46
C TRP A 70 6.27 17.99 -2.40
N LEU A 71 6.28 17.70 -3.71
CA LEU A 71 5.66 18.58 -4.70
C LEU A 71 4.14 18.68 -4.48
N ALA A 72 3.47 17.56 -4.23
CA ALA A 72 2.04 17.52 -3.94
C ALA A 72 1.70 18.32 -2.69
N PHE A 73 2.48 18.15 -1.61
CA PHE A 73 2.34 18.92 -0.37
C PHE A 73 2.51 20.43 -0.60
N ARG A 74 3.60 20.84 -1.26
CA ARG A 74 3.86 22.25 -1.55
C ARG A 74 2.73 22.86 -2.38
N ASN A 75 2.30 22.17 -3.43
CA ASN A 75 1.23 22.66 -4.30
C ASN A 75 -0.11 22.76 -3.55
N ALA A 76 -0.40 21.83 -2.63
CA ALA A 76 -1.61 21.91 -1.81
C ALA A 76 -1.65 23.20 -0.95
N ILE A 77 -0.50 23.57 -0.37
CA ILE A 77 -0.37 24.82 0.40
C ILE A 77 -0.49 26.05 -0.50
N GLN A 78 0.26 26.08 -1.61
CA GLN A 78 0.32 27.25 -2.49
C GLN A 78 -1.03 27.54 -3.18
N ASP A 79 -1.74 26.48 -3.58
CA ASP A 79 -2.98 26.60 -4.34
C ASP A 79 -4.22 26.59 -3.45
N GLY A 80 -4.06 26.49 -2.12
CA GLY A 80 -5.17 26.36 -1.17
C GLY A 80 -6.04 25.11 -1.41
N LYS A 81 -5.44 24.04 -1.93
CA LYS A 81 -6.13 22.78 -2.23
C LYS A 81 -6.23 21.89 -0.99
N ASN A 82 -7.06 20.87 -1.08
CA ASN A 82 -7.14 19.83 -0.05
C ASN A 82 -5.78 19.15 0.17
N PRO A 83 -5.51 18.64 1.38
CA PRO A 83 -4.31 17.84 1.67
C PRO A 83 -4.14 16.68 0.66
N PRO A 84 -2.91 16.36 0.23
CA PRO A 84 -2.67 15.26 -0.73
C PRO A 84 -3.14 13.89 -0.24
N ILE A 85 -3.13 13.68 1.08
CA ILE A 85 -3.70 12.52 1.74
C ILE A 85 -4.76 13.05 2.71
N PRO A 86 -6.05 12.69 2.54
CA PRO A 86 -7.10 13.07 3.46
C PRO A 86 -6.83 12.65 4.92
N TYR A 87 -7.22 13.49 5.88
CA TYR A 87 -6.93 13.25 7.30
C TYR A 87 -7.60 12.00 7.86
N ASP A 88 -8.82 11.70 7.43
CA ASP A 88 -9.55 10.49 7.77
C ASP A 88 -8.79 9.22 7.35
N GLN A 89 -8.07 9.25 6.22
CA GLN A 89 -7.22 8.13 5.80
C GLN A 89 -5.99 7.99 6.71
N LEU A 90 -5.35 9.10 7.11
CA LEU A 90 -4.21 9.08 8.04
C LEU A 90 -4.60 8.52 9.41
N LEU A 91 -5.76 8.95 9.92
CA LEU A 91 -6.35 8.43 11.16
C LEU A 91 -6.71 6.94 11.02
N GLY A 92 -7.35 6.55 9.91
CA GLY A 92 -7.70 5.17 9.62
C GLY A 92 -6.50 4.22 9.58
N VAL A 93 -5.38 4.63 8.98
CA VAL A 93 -4.12 3.85 8.99
C VAL A 93 -3.60 3.67 10.42
N THR A 94 -3.66 4.73 11.24
CA THR A 94 -3.22 4.69 12.63
C THR A 94 -4.11 3.74 13.45
N GLN A 95 -5.42 3.82 13.29
CA GLN A 95 -6.38 2.92 13.93
C GLN A 95 -6.17 1.46 13.50
N ALA A 96 -5.93 1.22 12.20
CA ALA A 96 -5.63 -0.11 11.68
C ALA A 96 -4.37 -0.72 12.30
N ALA A 97 -3.33 0.09 12.53
CA ALA A 97 -2.11 -0.36 13.20
C ALA A 97 -2.37 -0.77 14.66
N PHE A 98 -3.17 0.00 15.41
CA PHE A 98 -3.54 -0.36 16.78
C PHE A 98 -4.44 -1.60 16.83
N ALA A 99 -5.44 -1.68 15.95
CA ALA A 99 -6.33 -2.83 15.84
C ALA A 99 -5.55 -4.12 15.50
N ALA A 100 -4.51 -4.02 14.66
CA ALA A 100 -3.64 -5.16 14.35
C ALA A 100 -2.87 -5.66 15.58
N VAL A 101 -2.38 -4.76 16.43
CA VAL A 101 -1.70 -5.11 17.69
C VAL A 101 -2.68 -5.70 18.70
N GLU A 102 -3.90 -5.16 18.78
CA GLU A 102 -4.95 -5.69 19.65
C GLU A 102 -5.38 -7.10 19.22
N SER A 103 -5.68 -7.28 17.93
CA SER A 103 -6.03 -8.57 17.33
C SER A 103 -4.93 -9.63 17.56
N LEU A 104 -3.66 -9.23 17.47
CA LEU A 104 -2.54 -10.11 17.79
C LEU A 104 -2.52 -10.57 19.25
N ARG A 105 -2.91 -9.69 20.19
CA ARG A 105 -2.92 -9.99 21.63
C ARG A 105 -4.14 -10.83 22.03
N SER A 106 -5.31 -10.54 21.48
CA SER A 106 -6.55 -11.24 21.80
C SER A 106 -6.72 -12.55 21.03
N GLY A 107 -6.12 -12.66 19.85
CA GLY A 107 -6.38 -13.76 18.91
C GLY A 107 -7.71 -13.61 18.15
N GLU A 108 -8.41 -12.50 18.33
CA GLU A 108 -9.73 -12.24 17.73
C GLU A 108 -9.67 -11.15 16.65
N THR A 109 -10.74 -11.02 15.87
CA THR A 109 -10.86 -9.94 14.89
C THR A 109 -11.27 -8.63 15.56
N THR A 110 -10.48 -7.57 15.38
CA THR A 110 -10.80 -6.22 15.88
C THR A 110 -11.43 -5.38 14.77
N ALA A 111 -12.55 -4.72 15.07
CA ALA A 111 -13.18 -3.77 14.15
C ALA A 111 -12.41 -2.44 14.13
N ILE A 112 -12.24 -1.87 12.94
CA ILE A 112 -11.69 -0.52 12.75
C ILE A 112 -12.87 0.38 12.42
N THR A 113 -13.23 1.28 13.33
CA THR A 113 -14.35 2.21 13.14
C THR A 113 -13.80 3.62 13.03
N ASN A 114 -14.09 4.30 11.92
CA ASN A 114 -13.89 5.74 11.83
C ASN A 114 -14.91 6.40 12.77
N GLN A 115 -14.43 7.21 13.72
CA GLN A 115 -15.31 8.09 14.50
C GLN A 115 -15.83 9.22 13.64
#